data_AF-A0A1G3A894-F1
#
_entry.id   AF-A0A1G3A894-F1
#
_cell.length_a   1.000
_cell.length_b   1.000
_cell.length_c   1.000
_cell.angle_alpha   90.00
_cell.angle_beta   90.00
_cell.angle_gamma   90.00
#
_symmetry.space_group_name_H-M   'P 1'
#
loop_
_entity.id
_entity.type
_entity.pdbx_description
1 polymer ?
#
loop_
_entity_poly.entity_id
_entity_poly.type
_entity_poly.pdbx_seq_one_letter_code
_entity_poly.pdbx_strand_id
1 'polypeptide(L)'
;MPEFNYIARDGSGEKVSGVLSADTRREALTTLAGRSLFPVEVRGESGVSEARRVRRVPAQLLANTYGQLADLLRSGVPLLRALDVLRRQTSHAGLKEVLGQIHRQVEEGATLAHAMGRYRRVFGEMAVSMIRAGGEGGFLEQALTHVADFTEAQADFKSRTVGAVTYPCVLATFGTLVVIVLLVFFVPKFEDLFGRLRDRGELPVLTEWLLGTSRFMWQWSLWIVGGGALAVVLAWQWLATDQGRALRDLVKLRLPLAGRIFLSLAVARFCRVLGTLLNNGVPILRSLEISGEATANRVLAGAIQKATENISAGEPLAGPLGACGHFPPTVVEMISVAEESNTLETVLLDIADSMERRTWRQLDLAVRLLEPILLVMLASVVLVLVVALLLPMFKMSMTL
;
A
#
# COMPACT_ATOMS: atom_id res chain seq x y z
N MET A 1 -23.91 -12.24 23.09
CA MET A 1 -24.95 -11.36 22.49
C MET A 1 -24.58 -9.93 22.88
N PRO A 2 -24.77 -8.94 22.00
CA PRO A 2 -24.54 -7.53 22.33
C PRO A 2 -25.43 -7.08 23.50
N GLU A 3 -24.92 -6.21 24.36
CA GLU A 3 -25.67 -5.60 25.45
C GLU A 3 -26.04 -4.14 25.10
N PHE A 4 -27.30 -3.78 25.32
CA PHE A 4 -27.85 -2.45 25.06
C PHE A 4 -28.25 -1.79 26.37
N ASN A 5 -27.68 -0.62 26.64
CA ASN A 5 -28.13 0.24 27.73
C ASN A 5 -29.34 1.05 27.26
N TYR A 6 -30.45 0.91 27.98
CA TYR A 6 -31.66 1.65 27.66
C TYR A 6 -32.09 2.54 28.81
N ILE A 7 -32.67 3.69 28.46
CA ILE A 7 -33.48 4.54 29.31
C ILE A 7 -34.86 4.54 28.67
N ALA A 8 -35.83 3.96 29.36
CA ALA A 8 -37.23 3.92 28.94
C ALA A 8 -38.12 4.56 30.00
N ARG A 9 -39.37 4.84 29.66
CA ARG A 9 -40.42 5.22 30.60
C ARG A 9 -41.45 4.11 30.72
N ASP A 10 -41.89 3.83 31.93
CA ASP A 10 -43.03 2.94 32.15
C ASP A 10 -44.37 3.67 31.90
N GLY A 11 -45.48 2.94 32.06
CA GLY A 11 -46.84 3.50 31.90
C GLY A 11 -47.20 4.59 32.92
N SER A 12 -46.49 4.68 34.04
CA SER A 12 -46.60 5.75 35.06
C SER A 12 -45.74 6.99 34.73
N GLY A 13 -44.90 6.92 33.70
CA GLY A 13 -43.99 7.99 33.31
C GLY A 13 -42.65 7.99 34.06
N GLU A 14 -42.40 6.98 34.88
CA GLU A 14 -41.17 6.82 35.65
C GLU A 14 -40.03 6.35 34.75
N LYS A 15 -38.82 6.90 34.95
CA LYS A 15 -37.66 6.55 34.13
C LYS A 15 -37.06 5.24 34.63
N VAL A 16 -37.05 4.22 33.78
CA VAL A 16 -36.44 2.92 34.02
C VAL A 16 -35.21 2.78 33.14
N SER A 17 -34.05 2.61 33.77
CA SER A 17 -32.80 2.31 33.07
C SER A 17 -32.34 0.88 33.32
N GLY A 18 -31.81 0.22 32.31
CA GLY A 18 -31.30 -1.14 32.45
C GLY A 18 -30.44 -1.58 31.27
N VAL A 19 -29.95 -2.80 31.36
CA VAL A 19 -29.18 -3.47 30.30
C VAL A 19 -30.06 -4.55 29.67
N LEU A 20 -30.05 -4.63 28.35
CA LEU A 20 -30.82 -5.60 27.58
C LEU A 20 -29.92 -6.31 26.57
N SER A 21 -29.84 -7.63 26.62
CA SER A 21 -29.16 -8.42 25.59
C SER A 21 -30.06 -8.60 24.37
N ALA A 22 -29.60 -8.17 23.20
CA ALA A 22 -30.31 -8.32 21.93
C ALA A 22 -29.29 -8.41 20.78
N ASP A 23 -29.61 -9.08 19.68
CA ASP A 23 -28.69 -9.20 18.55
C ASP A 23 -28.75 -7.99 17.61
N THR A 24 -29.85 -7.22 17.65
CA THR A 24 -30.01 -5.97 16.89
C THR A 24 -30.70 -4.88 17.71
N ARG A 25 -30.49 -3.61 17.33
CA ARG A 25 -31.22 -2.48 17.94
C ARG A 25 -32.73 -2.62 17.77
N ARG A 26 -33.19 -3.19 16.65
CA ARG A 26 -34.60 -3.42 16.37
C ARG A 26 -35.20 -4.46 17.31
N GLU A 27 -34.47 -5.54 17.56
CA GLU A 27 -34.84 -6.58 18.53
C GLU A 27 -34.88 -6.03 19.97
N ALA A 28 -33.93 -5.16 20.32
CA ALA A 28 -33.94 -4.44 21.60
C ALA A 28 -35.20 -3.59 21.77
N LEU A 29 -35.60 -2.85 20.72
CA LEU A 29 -36.81 -2.01 20.73
C LEU A 29 -38.09 -2.86 20.82
N THR A 30 -38.19 -3.98 20.09
CA THR A 30 -39.35 -4.87 20.18
C THR A 30 -39.46 -5.55 21.55
N THR A 31 -38.32 -5.88 22.17
CA THR A 31 -38.30 -6.47 23.51
C THR A 31 -38.69 -5.45 24.58
N LEU A 32 -38.28 -4.19 24.45
CA LEU A 32 -38.72 -3.10 25.33
C LEU A 32 -40.21 -2.80 25.17
N ALA A 33 -40.71 -2.77 23.93
CA ALA A 33 -42.13 -2.63 23.65
C ALA A 33 -42.97 -3.76 24.26
N GLY A 34 -42.48 -5.01 24.19
CA GLY A 34 -43.10 -6.17 24.83
C GLY A 34 -43.13 -6.11 26.37
N ARG A 35 -42.26 -5.29 26.98
CA ARG A 35 -42.24 -5.02 28.43
C ARG A 35 -43.04 -3.77 28.83
N SER A 36 -43.82 -3.20 27.91
CA SER A 36 -44.59 -1.96 28.14
C SER A 36 -43.71 -0.76 28.52
N LEU A 37 -42.42 -0.80 28.13
CA LEU A 37 -41.44 0.25 28.37
C LEU A 37 -41.28 1.07 27.10
N PHE A 38 -41.52 2.38 27.19
CA PHE A 38 -41.40 3.32 26.08
C PHE A 38 -39.97 3.88 26.02
N PRO A 39 -39.14 3.48 25.04
CA PRO A 39 -37.73 3.87 24.99
C PRO A 39 -37.58 5.38 24.74
N VAL A 40 -36.86 6.06 25.64
CA VAL A 40 -36.44 7.47 25.48
C VAL A 40 -35.06 7.52 24.84
N GLU A 41 -34.17 6.63 25.25
CA GLU A 41 -32.82 6.54 24.72
C GLU A 41 -32.34 5.09 24.76
N VAL A 42 -32.02 4.51 23.61
CA VAL A 42 -31.41 3.17 23.51
C VAL A 42 -30.02 3.36 22.96
N ARG A 43 -29.03 3.38 23.85
CA ARG A 43 -27.62 3.36 23.49
C ARG A 43 -27.17 1.92 23.57
N GLY A 44 -26.83 1.31 22.43
CA GLY A 44 -25.96 0.14 22.51
C GLY A 44 -24.79 0.52 23.39
N GLU A 45 -24.25 -0.40 24.20
CA GLU A 45 -22.81 -0.29 24.39
C GLU A 45 -22.28 -0.16 22.98
N SER A 46 -21.71 1.01 22.69
CA SER A 46 -21.01 1.23 21.46
C SER A 46 -19.98 0.14 21.47
N GLY A 47 -20.30 -0.96 20.79
CA GLY A 47 -19.35 -1.77 20.10
C GLY A 47 -18.68 -0.86 19.07
N VAL A 48 -17.93 0.13 19.54
CA VAL A 48 -16.48 0.10 19.38
C VAL A 48 -16.04 -1.30 19.81
N SER A 49 -16.40 -2.29 18.99
CA SER A 49 -15.71 -3.54 18.94
C SER A 49 -14.35 -3.07 18.49
N GLU A 50 -13.48 -2.85 19.48
CA GLU A 50 -12.04 -2.82 19.32
C GLU A 50 -11.76 -3.71 18.13
N ALA A 51 -11.33 -3.07 17.03
CA ALA A 51 -11.23 -3.69 15.73
C ALA A 51 -10.61 -5.07 15.89
N ARG A 52 -11.46 -6.12 15.99
CA ARG A 52 -11.03 -7.48 16.27
C ARG A 52 -10.13 -7.81 15.12
N ARG A 53 -8.82 -7.83 15.39
CA ARG A 53 -7.73 -7.63 14.42
C ARG A 53 -8.10 -8.27 13.08
N VAL A 54 -8.74 -7.49 12.20
CA VAL A 54 -9.33 -8.08 10.98
C VAL A 54 -8.15 -8.59 10.19
N ARG A 55 -8.13 -9.90 9.95
CA ARG A 55 -7.07 -10.53 9.16
C ARG A 55 -6.95 -9.77 7.84
N ARG A 56 -5.72 -9.40 7.49
CA ARG A 56 -5.43 -8.64 6.26
C ARG A 56 -5.99 -9.40 5.06
N VAL A 57 -6.92 -8.78 4.33
CA VAL A 57 -7.55 -9.39 3.17
C VAL A 57 -6.61 -9.26 1.96
N PRO A 58 -6.38 -10.32 1.17
CA PRO A 58 -5.61 -10.24 -0.06
C PRO A 58 -6.26 -9.29 -1.07
N ALA A 59 -5.45 -8.47 -1.77
CA ALA A 59 -5.96 -7.50 -2.75
C ALA A 59 -6.68 -8.18 -3.93
N GLN A 60 -6.16 -9.33 -4.42
CA GLN A 60 -6.83 -10.11 -5.48
C GLN A 60 -8.23 -10.56 -5.06
N LEU A 61 -8.39 -11.00 -3.81
CA LEU A 61 -9.69 -11.43 -3.30
C LEU A 61 -10.67 -10.27 -3.23
N LEU A 62 -10.20 -9.07 -2.87
CA LEU A 62 -11.03 -7.85 -2.90
C LEU A 62 -11.43 -7.48 -4.32
N ALA A 63 -10.50 -7.50 -5.27
CA ALA A 63 -10.79 -7.26 -6.68
C ALA A 63 -11.91 -8.18 -7.19
N ASN A 64 -11.78 -9.49 -6.94
CA ASN A 64 -12.80 -10.47 -7.28
C ASN A 64 -14.15 -10.19 -6.58
N THR A 65 -14.11 -9.76 -5.32
CA THR A 65 -15.33 -9.43 -4.56
C THR A 65 -16.05 -8.23 -5.15
N TYR A 66 -15.33 -7.18 -5.56
CA TYR A 66 -15.92 -6.03 -6.24
C TYR A 66 -16.50 -6.41 -7.59
N GLY A 67 -15.77 -7.19 -8.40
CA GLY A 67 -16.24 -7.66 -9.71
C GLY A 67 -17.49 -8.53 -9.60
N GLN A 68 -17.49 -9.51 -8.69
CA GLN A 68 -18.66 -10.35 -8.44
C GLN A 68 -19.86 -9.54 -7.92
N LEU A 69 -19.63 -8.53 -7.06
CA LEU A 69 -20.69 -7.63 -6.63
C LEU A 69 -21.27 -6.85 -7.81
N ALA A 70 -20.40 -6.30 -8.68
CA ALA A 70 -20.82 -5.58 -9.88
C ALA A 70 -21.65 -6.46 -10.81
N ASP A 71 -21.24 -7.71 -11.05
CA ASP A 71 -21.91 -8.64 -11.95
C ASP A 71 -23.27 -9.09 -11.40
N LEU A 72 -23.37 -9.33 -10.10
CA LEU A 72 -24.64 -9.63 -9.43
C LEU A 72 -25.62 -8.46 -9.56
N LEU A 73 -25.17 -7.24 -9.29
CA LEU A 73 -26.00 -6.04 -9.40
C LEU A 73 -26.42 -5.78 -10.85
N ARG A 74 -25.51 -5.91 -11.83
CA ARG A 74 -25.85 -5.84 -13.27
C ARG A 74 -26.89 -6.86 -13.69
N SER A 75 -26.89 -8.03 -13.05
CA SER A 75 -27.88 -9.09 -13.30
C SER A 75 -29.23 -8.83 -12.61
N GLY A 76 -29.41 -7.66 -11.99
CA GLY A 76 -30.63 -7.28 -11.29
C GLY A 76 -30.78 -7.90 -9.90
N VAL A 77 -29.72 -8.51 -9.34
CA VAL A 77 -29.77 -9.08 -7.99
C VAL A 77 -29.79 -7.92 -6.98
N PRO A 78 -30.76 -7.85 -6.04
CA PRO A 78 -30.78 -6.80 -5.03
C PRO A 78 -29.52 -6.79 -4.16
N LEU A 79 -29.02 -5.60 -3.79
CA LEU A 79 -27.75 -5.40 -3.06
C LEU A 79 -27.61 -6.27 -1.81
N LEU A 80 -28.65 -6.34 -0.97
CA LEU A 80 -28.62 -7.19 0.24
C LEU A 80 -28.41 -8.66 -0.09
N ARG A 81 -29.11 -9.17 -1.12
CA ARG A 81 -28.95 -10.54 -1.58
C ARG A 81 -27.57 -10.77 -2.18
N ALA A 82 -27.05 -9.83 -2.95
CA ALA A 82 -25.71 -9.92 -3.52
C ALA A 82 -24.63 -9.98 -2.41
N LEU A 83 -24.73 -9.12 -1.39
CA LEU A 83 -23.84 -9.15 -0.23
C LEU A 83 -23.91 -10.48 0.53
N ASP A 84 -25.10 -11.07 0.70
CA ASP A 84 -25.25 -12.36 1.37
C ASP A 84 -24.65 -13.51 0.54
N VAL A 85 -24.79 -13.48 -0.79
CA VAL A 85 -24.14 -14.44 -1.71
C VAL A 85 -22.62 -14.39 -1.54
N LEU A 86 -22.01 -13.20 -1.61
CA LEU A 86 -20.57 -13.03 -1.46
C LEU A 86 -20.07 -13.47 -0.07
N ARG A 87 -20.84 -13.12 0.98
CA ARG A 87 -20.55 -13.54 2.37
C ARG A 87 -20.56 -15.06 2.53
N ARG A 88 -21.47 -15.77 1.86
CA ARG A 88 -21.56 -17.24 1.92
C ARG A 88 -20.46 -17.92 1.10
N GLN A 89 -20.11 -17.35 -0.06
CA GLN A 89 -19.10 -17.90 -0.96
C GLN A 89 -17.66 -17.70 -0.49
N THR A 90 -17.38 -16.61 0.24
CA THR A 90 -16.00 -16.35 0.67
C THR A 90 -15.51 -17.34 1.72
N SER A 91 -14.36 -17.95 1.46
CA SER A 91 -13.65 -18.82 2.41
C SER A 91 -12.81 -18.05 3.43
N HIS A 92 -12.51 -16.77 3.16
CA HIS A 92 -11.67 -15.95 4.01
C HIS A 92 -12.45 -15.41 5.21
N ALA A 93 -12.22 -15.97 6.40
CA ALA A 93 -12.94 -15.63 7.63
C ALA A 93 -12.99 -14.13 7.93
N GLY A 94 -11.90 -13.40 7.69
CA GLY A 94 -11.86 -11.95 7.90
C GLY A 94 -12.75 -11.16 6.93
N LEU A 95 -12.87 -11.63 5.68
CA LEU A 95 -13.73 -10.98 4.69
C LEU A 95 -15.19 -11.34 4.93
N LYS A 96 -15.46 -12.60 5.30
CA LYS A 96 -16.79 -13.08 5.70
C LYS A 96 -17.40 -12.25 6.82
N GLU A 97 -16.63 -11.97 7.87
CA GLU A 97 -17.06 -11.15 8.99
C GLU A 97 -17.38 -9.72 8.52
N VAL A 98 -16.47 -9.10 7.78
CA VAL A 98 -16.65 -7.73 7.26
C VAL A 98 -17.87 -7.62 6.35
N LEU A 99 -18.08 -8.58 5.44
CA LEU A 99 -19.27 -8.61 4.58
C LEU A 99 -20.56 -8.80 5.38
N GLY A 100 -20.53 -9.60 6.46
CA GLY A 100 -21.68 -9.73 7.37
C GLY A 100 -22.02 -8.43 8.08
N GLN A 101 -21.01 -7.69 8.52
CA GLN A 101 -21.20 -6.38 9.15
C GLN A 101 -21.72 -5.33 8.15
N ILE A 102 -21.19 -5.33 6.92
CA ILE A 102 -21.69 -4.46 5.84
C ILE A 102 -23.14 -4.79 5.52
N HIS A 103 -23.46 -6.08 5.36
CA HIS A 103 -24.83 -6.53 5.10
C HIS A 103 -25.80 -5.99 6.15
N ARG A 104 -25.50 -6.15 7.45
CA ARG A 104 -26.35 -5.62 8.54
C ARG A 104 -26.52 -4.10 8.48
N GLN A 105 -25.45 -3.36 8.24
CA GLN A 105 -25.54 -1.90 8.16
C GLN A 105 -26.38 -1.43 6.96
N VAL A 106 -26.24 -2.09 5.81
CA VAL A 106 -27.05 -1.79 4.62
C VAL A 106 -28.52 -2.16 4.87
N GLU A 107 -28.78 -3.26 5.57
CA GLU A 107 -30.13 -3.67 5.99
C GLU A 107 -30.78 -2.66 6.95
N GLU A 108 -29.96 -2.02 7.80
CA GLU A 108 -30.36 -0.91 8.68
C GLU A 108 -30.52 0.43 7.94
N GLY A 109 -30.24 0.49 6.63
CA GLY A 109 -30.44 1.67 5.77
C GLY A 109 -29.18 2.51 5.52
N ALA A 110 -27.99 2.06 5.94
CA ALA A 110 -26.75 2.75 5.57
C ALA A 110 -26.42 2.53 4.09
N THR A 111 -25.79 3.53 3.45
CA THR A 111 -25.26 3.34 2.09
C THR A 111 -24.08 2.36 2.10
N LEU A 112 -23.89 1.64 0.99
CA LEU A 112 -22.77 0.71 0.83
C LEU A 112 -21.43 1.39 1.10
N ALA A 113 -21.24 2.60 0.57
CA ALA A 113 -20.02 3.38 0.78
C ALA A 113 -19.80 3.76 2.25
N HIS A 114 -20.86 4.12 2.99
CA HIS A 114 -20.74 4.40 4.42
C HIS A 114 -20.32 3.15 5.20
N ALA A 115 -20.95 2.00 4.90
CA ALA A 115 -20.64 0.73 5.55
C ALA A 115 -19.20 0.27 5.27
N MET A 116 -18.74 0.34 4.02
CA MET A 116 -17.35 0.02 3.64
C MET A 116 -16.34 1.00 4.24
N GLY A 117 -16.70 2.29 4.34
CA GLY A 117 -15.87 3.34 4.90
C GLY A 117 -15.49 3.14 6.38
N ARG A 118 -16.25 2.33 7.13
CA ARG A 118 -15.88 1.92 8.50
C ARG A 118 -14.70 0.93 8.54
N TYR A 119 -14.41 0.27 7.43
CA TYR A 119 -13.35 -0.73 7.31
C TYR A 119 -12.21 -0.26 6.39
N ARG A 120 -11.68 0.95 6.61
CA ARG A 120 -10.59 1.56 5.78
C ARG A 120 -9.31 0.72 5.65
N ARG A 121 -9.08 -0.23 6.58
CA ARG A 121 -7.94 -1.16 6.50
C ARG A 121 -8.15 -2.26 5.45
N VAL A 122 -9.40 -2.52 5.07
CA VAL A 122 -9.80 -3.50 4.06
C VAL A 122 -10.13 -2.81 2.75
N PHE A 123 -10.98 -1.77 2.80
CA PHE A 123 -11.38 -1.00 1.62
C PHE A 123 -10.61 0.32 1.57
N GLY A 124 -9.87 0.55 0.49
CA GLY A 124 -9.11 1.78 0.30
C GLY A 124 -10.01 3.01 0.11
N GLU A 125 -9.49 4.20 0.38
CA GLU A 125 -10.25 5.45 0.29
C GLU A 125 -10.80 5.70 -1.12
N MET A 126 -9.99 5.48 -2.16
CA MET A 126 -10.42 5.60 -3.56
C MET A 126 -11.61 4.68 -3.89
N ALA A 127 -11.59 3.42 -3.44
CA ALA A 127 -12.70 2.49 -3.64
C ALA A 127 -13.98 2.99 -2.95
N VAL A 128 -13.87 3.46 -1.70
CA VAL A 128 -15.01 3.99 -0.95
C VAL A 128 -15.57 5.24 -1.61
N SER A 129 -14.73 6.15 -2.10
CA SER A 129 -15.17 7.39 -2.76
C SER A 129 -15.83 7.11 -4.12
N MET A 130 -15.31 6.18 -4.93
CA MET A 130 -15.95 5.81 -6.19
C MET A 130 -17.29 5.09 -5.98
N ILE A 131 -17.38 4.17 -5.00
CA ILE A 131 -18.64 3.50 -4.64
C ILE A 131 -19.67 4.50 -4.12
N ARG A 132 -19.22 5.54 -3.38
CA ARG A 132 -20.10 6.63 -2.95
C ARG A 132 -20.68 7.38 -4.15
N ALA A 133 -19.81 7.82 -5.06
CA ALA A 133 -20.23 8.53 -6.26
C ALA A 133 -21.17 7.69 -7.14
N GLY A 134 -20.86 6.40 -7.34
CA GLY A 134 -21.72 5.48 -8.08
C GLY A 134 -23.08 5.26 -7.42
N GLY A 135 -23.12 5.19 -6.09
CA GLY A 135 -24.37 5.10 -5.34
C GLY A 135 -25.22 6.37 -5.39
N GLU A 136 -24.60 7.55 -5.32
CA GLU A 136 -25.28 8.85 -5.40
C GLU A 136 -25.75 9.17 -6.83
N GLY A 137 -24.98 8.76 -7.85
CA GLY A 137 -25.25 9.03 -9.25
C GLY A 137 -25.95 7.92 -10.03
N GLY A 138 -26.26 6.78 -9.39
CA GLY A 138 -27.02 5.69 -10.02
C GLY A 138 -26.23 4.84 -11.03
N PHE A 139 -24.90 4.79 -10.91
CA PHE A 139 -24.00 3.96 -11.74
C PHE A 139 -23.11 3.06 -10.86
N LEU A 140 -23.70 2.49 -9.80
CA LEU A 140 -22.98 1.72 -8.78
C LEU A 140 -22.28 0.49 -9.38
N GLU A 141 -22.91 -0.16 -10.34
CA GLU A 141 -22.41 -1.31 -11.08
C GLU A 141 -21.12 -0.99 -11.83
N GLN A 142 -21.10 0.11 -12.58
CA GLN A 142 -19.93 0.59 -13.31
C GLN A 142 -18.83 1.00 -12.33
N ALA A 143 -19.18 1.74 -11.27
CA ALA A 143 -18.22 2.14 -10.25
C ALA A 143 -17.53 0.93 -9.59
N LEU A 144 -18.29 -0.11 -9.24
CA LEU A 144 -17.74 -1.35 -8.68
C LEU A 144 -16.84 -2.10 -9.67
N THR A 145 -17.19 -2.10 -10.96
CA THR A 145 -16.35 -2.69 -12.02
C THR A 145 -15.01 -1.97 -12.10
N HIS A 146 -15.01 -0.64 -12.17
CA HIS A 146 -13.78 0.14 -12.21
C HIS A 146 -12.94 0.00 -10.93
N VAL A 147 -13.58 -0.10 -9.76
CA VAL A 147 -12.88 -0.42 -8.51
C VAL A 147 -12.26 -1.82 -8.59
N ALA A 148 -12.95 -2.81 -9.17
CA ALA A 148 -12.43 -4.16 -9.35
C ALA A 148 -11.18 -4.16 -10.24
N ASP A 149 -11.30 -3.60 -11.45
CA ASP A 149 -10.22 -3.53 -12.44
C ASP A 149 -8.98 -2.81 -11.87
N PHE A 150 -9.21 -1.68 -11.18
CA PHE A 150 -8.12 -0.93 -10.54
C PHE A 150 -7.46 -1.74 -9.41
N THR A 151 -8.26 -2.40 -8.57
CA THR A 151 -7.74 -3.22 -7.45
C THR A 151 -6.97 -4.43 -7.98
N GLU A 152 -7.44 -5.05 -9.07
CA GLU A 152 -6.76 -6.14 -9.77
C GLU A 152 -5.43 -5.67 -10.34
N ALA A 153 -5.42 -4.57 -11.11
CA ALA A 153 -4.20 -3.98 -11.64
C ALA A 153 -3.17 -3.66 -10.55
N GLN A 154 -3.63 -3.18 -9.38
CA GLN A 154 -2.76 -2.92 -8.23
C GLN A 154 -2.25 -4.21 -7.56
N ALA A 155 -3.08 -5.25 -7.49
CA ALA A 155 -2.72 -6.55 -6.92
C ALA A 155 -1.68 -7.26 -7.81
N ASP A 156 -1.94 -7.30 -9.10
CA ASP A 156 -0.99 -7.71 -10.14
C ASP A 156 0.28 -6.88 -10.03
N PHE A 157 0.14 -5.57 -9.78
CA PHE A 157 1.30 -4.70 -9.69
C PHE A 157 2.24 -5.15 -8.59
N LYS A 158 1.66 -5.34 -7.42
CA LYS A 158 2.37 -5.76 -6.24
C LYS A 158 2.95 -7.17 -6.42
N SER A 159 2.18 -8.10 -6.97
CA SER A 159 2.61 -9.50 -7.17
C SER A 159 3.84 -9.57 -8.07
N ARG A 160 3.80 -8.90 -9.23
CA ARG A 160 4.92 -8.85 -10.18
C ARG A 160 6.14 -8.16 -9.59
N THR A 161 5.94 -7.05 -8.89
CA THR A 161 7.04 -6.32 -8.22
C THR A 161 7.71 -7.19 -7.16
N VAL A 162 6.92 -7.88 -6.32
CA VAL A 162 7.46 -8.79 -5.29
C VAL A 162 8.19 -9.96 -5.94
N GLY A 163 7.62 -10.56 -6.99
CA GLY A 163 8.25 -11.63 -7.75
C GLY A 163 9.61 -11.21 -8.34
N ALA A 164 9.66 -10.06 -9.00
CA ALA A 164 10.88 -9.54 -9.63
C ALA A 164 11.99 -9.21 -8.62
N VAL A 165 11.65 -8.70 -7.43
CA VAL A 165 12.62 -8.36 -6.37
C VAL A 165 13.08 -9.58 -5.56
N THR A 166 12.34 -10.69 -5.60
CA THR A 166 12.66 -11.89 -4.81
C THR A 166 14.02 -12.46 -5.19
N TYR A 167 14.32 -12.62 -6.47
CA TYR A 167 15.58 -13.22 -6.92
C TYR A 167 16.82 -12.37 -6.54
N PRO A 168 16.88 -11.04 -6.79
CA PRO A 168 17.99 -10.21 -6.32
C PRO A 168 18.19 -10.25 -4.80
N CYS A 169 17.10 -10.29 -4.01
CA CYS A 169 17.21 -10.43 -2.56
C CYS A 169 17.84 -11.76 -2.13
N VAL A 170 17.44 -12.88 -2.77
CA VAL A 170 18.02 -14.20 -2.51
C VAL A 170 19.51 -14.19 -2.86
N LEU A 171 19.88 -13.72 -4.06
CA LEU A 171 21.28 -13.64 -4.51
C LEU A 171 22.12 -12.75 -3.58
N ALA A 172 21.63 -11.56 -3.22
CA ALA A 172 22.32 -10.67 -2.30
C ALA A 172 22.51 -11.30 -0.91
N THR A 173 21.51 -12.04 -0.42
CA THR A 173 21.59 -12.73 0.88
C THR A 173 22.65 -13.83 0.87
N PHE A 174 22.61 -14.73 -0.11
CA PHE A 174 23.58 -15.82 -0.23
C PHE A 174 24.99 -15.30 -0.53
N GLY A 175 25.12 -14.33 -1.43
CA GLY A 175 26.42 -13.74 -1.73
C GLY A 175 27.05 -13.03 -0.53
N THR A 176 26.25 -12.26 0.22
CA THR A 176 26.71 -11.63 1.47
C THR A 176 27.12 -12.69 2.50
N LEU A 177 26.34 -13.76 2.64
CA LEU A 177 26.68 -14.87 3.54
C LEU A 177 28.03 -15.50 3.18
N VAL A 178 28.28 -15.77 1.89
CA VAL A 178 29.57 -16.33 1.41
C VAL A 178 30.73 -15.39 1.74
N VAL A 179 30.58 -14.09 1.49
CA VAL A 179 31.61 -13.08 1.82
C VAL A 179 31.88 -13.04 3.32
N ILE A 180 30.83 -13.08 4.16
CA ILE A 180 30.97 -13.12 5.62
C ILE A 180 31.74 -14.37 6.05
N VAL A 181 31.39 -15.55 5.52
CA VAL A 181 32.08 -16.80 5.84
C VAL A 181 33.56 -16.73 5.46
N LEU A 182 33.89 -16.19 4.28
CA LEU A 182 35.28 -15.99 3.88
C LEU A 182 36.02 -15.04 4.83
N LEU A 183 35.42 -13.91 5.19
CA LEU A 183 36.05 -12.93 6.10
C LEU A 183 36.19 -13.44 7.53
N VAL A 184 35.24 -14.21 8.06
CA VAL A 184 35.22 -14.63 9.47
C VAL A 184 35.98 -15.94 9.68
N PHE A 185 35.96 -16.87 8.73
CA PHE A 185 36.59 -18.19 8.90
C PHE A 185 37.88 -18.38 8.09
N PHE A 186 37.97 -17.81 6.88
CA PHE A 186 39.13 -18.01 6.01
C PHE A 186 40.23 -16.99 6.27
N VAL A 187 39.90 -15.69 6.28
CA VAL A 187 40.89 -14.61 6.43
C VAL A 187 41.73 -14.70 7.72
N PRO A 188 41.18 -15.03 8.91
CA PRO A 188 41.99 -15.12 10.13
C PRO A 188 43.09 -16.18 10.07
N LYS A 189 42.91 -17.24 9.28
CA LYS A 189 43.94 -18.29 9.12
C LYS A 189 45.22 -17.75 8.48
N PHE A 190 45.14 -16.64 7.75
CA PHE A 190 46.29 -15.98 7.15
C PHE A 190 46.95 -14.97 8.09
N GLU A 191 46.34 -14.65 9.23
CA GLU A 191 46.87 -13.64 10.15
C GLU A 191 48.23 -14.06 10.74
N ASP A 192 48.35 -15.31 11.17
CA ASP A 192 49.60 -15.85 11.72
C ASP A 192 50.72 -15.94 10.66
N LEU A 193 50.35 -16.25 9.41
CA LEU A 193 51.27 -16.29 8.27
C LEU A 193 51.82 -14.90 7.95
N PHE A 194 51.01 -13.86 8.08
CA PHE A 194 51.37 -12.49 7.71
C PHE A 194 51.88 -11.65 8.90
N GLY A 195 51.82 -12.16 10.14
CA GLY A 195 52.31 -11.46 11.33
C GLY A 195 53.76 -10.99 11.19
N ARG A 196 54.63 -11.83 10.62
CA ARG A 196 56.07 -11.50 10.42
C ARG A 196 56.31 -10.39 9.41
N LEU A 197 55.48 -10.30 8.37
CA LEU A 197 55.52 -9.22 7.37
C LEU A 197 55.00 -7.90 7.94
N ARG A 198 53.97 -7.99 8.80
CA ARG A 198 53.41 -6.83 9.49
C ARG A 198 54.43 -6.19 10.43
N ASP A 199 55.18 -7.00 11.18
CA ASP A 199 56.21 -6.51 12.11
C ASP A 199 57.37 -5.80 11.38
N ARG A 200 57.59 -6.12 10.10
CA ARG A 200 58.56 -5.45 9.22
C ARG A 200 57.99 -4.23 8.48
N GLY A 201 56.70 -3.94 8.61
CA GLY A 201 56.03 -2.85 7.90
C GLY A 201 55.88 -3.07 6.38
N GLU A 202 56.03 -4.30 5.90
CA GLU A 202 56.01 -4.63 4.47
C GLU A 202 54.62 -5.06 3.96
N LEU A 203 53.65 -5.15 4.87
CA LEU A 203 52.30 -5.59 4.57
C LEU A 203 51.59 -4.57 3.65
N PRO A 204 50.98 -5.01 2.53
CA PRO A 204 50.18 -4.11 1.70
C PRO A 204 48.98 -3.54 2.48
N VAL A 205 48.69 -2.24 2.27
CA VAL A 205 47.60 -1.51 2.93
C VAL A 205 46.24 -2.21 2.74
N LEU A 206 46.01 -2.80 1.57
CA LEU A 206 44.78 -3.54 1.27
C LEU A 206 44.62 -4.79 2.16
N THR A 207 45.70 -5.52 2.40
CA THR A 207 45.74 -6.69 3.29
C THR A 207 45.55 -6.29 4.75
N GLU A 208 46.15 -5.17 5.17
CA GLU A 208 46.01 -4.65 6.53
C GLU A 208 44.57 -4.25 6.84
N TRP A 209 43.92 -3.53 5.92
CA TRP A 209 42.50 -3.16 6.04
C TRP A 209 41.59 -4.39 6.09
N LEU A 210 41.87 -5.40 5.26
CA LEU A 210 41.12 -6.66 5.23
C LEU A 210 41.24 -7.44 6.55
N LEU A 211 42.46 -7.61 7.07
CA LEU A 211 42.71 -8.28 8.36
C LEU A 211 42.09 -7.50 9.53
N GLY A 212 42.15 -6.17 9.50
CA GLY A 212 41.51 -5.31 10.50
C GLY A 212 39.99 -5.47 10.50
N THR A 213 39.38 -5.48 9.31
CA THR A 213 37.94 -5.71 9.15
C THR A 213 37.53 -7.11 9.61
N SER A 214 38.31 -8.13 9.26
CA SER A 214 38.08 -9.52 9.71
C SER A 214 38.14 -9.66 11.24
N ARG A 215 39.14 -9.05 11.90
CA ARG A 215 39.24 -9.01 13.37
C ARG A 215 38.05 -8.33 14.03
N PHE A 216 37.64 -7.17 13.51
CA PHE A 216 36.45 -6.48 13.99
C PHE A 216 35.21 -7.36 13.88
N MET A 217 35.02 -8.03 12.73
CA MET A 217 33.90 -8.94 12.51
C MET A 217 33.94 -10.18 13.40
N TRP A 218 35.12 -10.75 13.67
CA TRP A 218 35.27 -11.93 14.53
C TRP A 218 34.98 -11.59 16.00
N GLN A 219 35.55 -10.50 16.50
CA GLN A 219 35.39 -10.05 17.89
C GLN A 219 33.96 -9.59 18.19
N TRP A 220 33.23 -9.11 17.17
CA TRP A 220 31.82 -8.71 17.29
C TRP A 220 30.86 -9.74 16.68
N SER A 221 31.31 -10.94 16.28
CA SER A 221 30.50 -11.91 15.52
C SER A 221 29.16 -12.26 16.20
N LEU A 222 29.17 -12.52 17.51
CA LEU A 222 27.96 -12.76 18.32
C LEU A 222 27.05 -11.51 18.43
N TRP A 223 27.64 -10.31 18.52
CA TRP A 223 26.91 -9.03 18.60
C TRP A 223 26.40 -8.56 17.23
N ILE A 224 27.06 -8.91 16.13
CA ILE A 224 26.67 -8.59 14.76
C ILE A 224 25.53 -9.50 14.31
N VAL A 225 25.60 -10.81 14.63
CA VAL A 225 24.51 -11.74 14.33
C VAL A 225 23.30 -11.47 15.23
N GLY A 226 23.51 -11.31 16.54
CA GLY A 226 22.45 -10.97 17.49
C GLY A 226 21.86 -9.58 17.28
N GLY A 227 22.72 -8.57 17.08
CA GLY A 227 22.33 -7.19 16.82
C GLY A 227 21.72 -6.98 15.43
N GLY A 228 22.17 -7.73 14.42
CA GLY A 228 21.57 -7.75 13.08
C GLY A 228 20.16 -8.35 13.11
N ALA A 229 19.98 -9.50 13.76
CA ALA A 229 18.66 -10.09 13.96
C ALA A 229 17.72 -9.17 14.76
N LEU A 230 18.24 -8.57 15.85
CA LEU A 230 17.50 -7.61 16.65
C LEU A 230 17.16 -6.33 15.87
N ALA A 231 18.08 -5.83 15.05
CA ALA A 231 17.86 -4.67 14.18
C ALA A 231 16.83 -4.96 13.08
N VAL A 232 16.81 -6.16 12.50
CA VAL A 232 15.77 -6.56 11.53
C VAL A 232 14.40 -6.64 12.22
N VAL A 233 14.34 -7.24 13.42
CA VAL A 233 13.08 -7.34 14.19
C VAL A 233 12.59 -5.96 14.63
N LEU A 234 13.47 -5.12 15.17
CA LEU A 234 13.16 -3.74 15.56
C LEU A 234 12.80 -2.89 14.36
N ALA A 235 13.51 -3.01 13.23
CA ALA A 235 13.16 -2.30 12.01
C ALA A 235 11.80 -2.74 11.49
N TRP A 236 11.50 -4.05 11.46
CA TRP A 236 10.18 -4.56 11.05
C TRP A 236 9.05 -4.06 11.95
N GLN A 237 9.27 -4.01 13.26
CA GLN A 237 8.30 -3.46 14.22
C GLN A 237 8.17 -1.94 14.07
N TRP A 238 9.29 -1.22 13.91
CA TRP A 238 9.33 0.24 13.81
C TRP A 238 8.74 0.75 12.47
N LEU A 239 8.96 0.01 11.39
CA LEU A 239 8.36 0.25 10.07
C LEU A 239 6.84 0.00 10.06
N ALA A 240 6.30 -0.71 11.05
CA ALA A 240 4.85 -0.92 11.22
C ALA A 240 4.16 0.24 11.98
N THR A 241 4.93 1.03 12.75
CA THR A 241 4.49 2.22 13.49
C THR A 241 4.21 3.41 12.57
N ASP A 242 3.40 4.37 13.06
CA ASP A 242 3.00 5.55 12.28
C ASP A 242 4.17 6.49 11.94
N GLN A 243 5.19 6.60 12.82
CA GLN A 243 6.44 7.34 12.52
C GLN A 243 7.27 6.66 11.42
N GLY A 244 7.31 5.33 11.40
CA GLY A 244 7.97 4.55 10.35
C GLY A 244 7.26 4.65 9.00
N ARG A 245 5.94 4.92 8.97
CA ARG A 245 5.20 5.24 7.74
C ARG A 245 5.60 6.60 7.18
N ALA A 246 5.70 7.63 8.02
CA ALA A 246 6.15 8.95 7.60
C ALA A 246 7.58 8.92 7.03
N LEU A 247 8.50 8.19 7.69
CA LEU A 247 9.86 8.03 7.18
C LEU A 247 9.91 7.17 5.90
N ARG A 248 9.07 6.13 5.79
CA ARG A 248 8.90 5.36 4.54
C ARG A 248 8.44 6.26 3.40
N ASP A 249 7.48 7.14 3.65
CA ASP A 249 6.96 8.03 2.63
C ASP A 249 8.01 9.08 2.23
N LEU A 250 8.84 9.54 3.17
CA LEU A 250 9.94 10.45 2.90
C LEU A 250 11.13 9.77 2.18
N VAL A 251 11.46 8.52 2.54
CA VAL A 251 12.51 7.71 1.87
C VAL A 251 12.06 7.31 0.46
N LYS A 252 10.79 6.95 0.26
CA LYS A 252 10.20 6.72 -1.06
C LYS A 252 10.33 7.94 -1.98
N LEU A 253 10.24 9.14 -1.41
CA LEU A 253 10.40 10.40 -2.15
C LEU A 253 11.87 10.76 -2.42
N ARG A 254 12.82 10.29 -1.61
CA ARG A 254 14.26 10.59 -1.76
C ARG A 254 15.05 9.63 -2.63
N LEU A 255 14.49 8.48 -3.01
CA LEU A 255 15.11 7.59 -3.99
C LEU A 255 14.91 8.19 -5.40
N PRO A 256 15.97 8.62 -6.10
CA PRO A 256 15.86 9.42 -7.34
C PRO A 256 15.11 8.72 -8.48
N LEU A 257 15.11 7.37 -8.49
CA LEU A 257 14.27 6.57 -9.40
C LEU A 257 12.86 6.30 -8.85
N ALA A 258 12.71 6.07 -7.55
CA ALA A 258 11.41 5.71 -6.97
C ALA A 258 10.45 6.89 -6.92
N GLY A 259 10.94 8.11 -6.63
CA GLY A 259 10.11 9.31 -6.57
C GLY A 259 9.37 9.60 -7.89
N ARG A 260 10.07 9.44 -9.02
CA ARG A 260 9.47 9.60 -10.37
C ARG A 260 8.41 8.54 -10.66
N ILE A 261 8.64 7.30 -10.25
CA ILE A 261 7.69 6.18 -10.38
C ILE A 261 6.43 6.46 -9.55
N PHE A 262 6.59 6.86 -8.29
CA PHE A 262 5.45 7.18 -7.41
C PHE A 262 4.64 8.37 -7.92
N LEU A 263 5.32 9.42 -8.41
CA LEU A 263 4.67 10.56 -9.03
C LEU A 263 3.88 10.14 -10.28
N SER A 264 4.51 9.39 -11.18
CA SER A 264 3.87 8.87 -12.39
C SER A 264 2.62 8.04 -12.07
N LEU A 265 2.69 7.19 -11.04
CA LEU A 265 1.56 6.38 -10.60
C LEU A 265 0.45 7.19 -9.93
N ALA A 266 0.79 8.28 -9.23
CA ALA A 266 -0.18 9.20 -8.65
C ALA A 266 -0.94 9.99 -9.73
N VAL A 267 -0.22 10.49 -10.76
CA VAL A 267 -0.83 11.15 -11.92
C VAL A 267 -1.70 10.17 -12.72
N ALA A 268 -1.22 8.95 -12.98
CA ALA A 268 -2.00 7.94 -13.68
C ALA A 268 -3.33 7.62 -12.95
N ARG A 269 -3.28 7.50 -11.61
CA ARG A 269 -4.47 7.29 -10.79
C ARG A 269 -5.43 8.48 -10.83
N PHE A 270 -4.91 9.70 -10.78
CA PHE A 270 -5.73 10.91 -10.97
C PHE A 270 -6.50 10.84 -12.30
N CYS A 271 -5.78 10.63 -13.41
CA CYS A 271 -6.37 10.55 -14.74
C CYS A 271 -7.39 9.41 -14.83
N ARG A 272 -7.09 8.22 -14.28
CA ARG A 272 -8.01 7.10 -14.25
C ARG A 272 -9.31 7.45 -13.55
N VAL A 273 -9.23 8.00 -12.33
CA VAL A 273 -10.42 8.30 -11.52
C VAL A 273 -11.23 9.41 -12.16
N LEU A 274 -10.57 10.49 -12.61
CA LEU A 274 -11.25 11.59 -13.27
C LEU A 274 -11.93 11.14 -14.57
N GLY A 275 -11.20 10.46 -15.45
CA GLY A 275 -11.74 9.95 -16.71
C GLY A 275 -12.89 8.96 -16.51
N THR A 276 -12.78 8.08 -15.52
CA THR A 276 -13.85 7.13 -15.16
C THR A 276 -15.12 7.85 -14.72
N LEU A 277 -15.01 8.85 -13.83
CA LEU A 277 -16.15 9.58 -13.32
C LEU A 277 -16.81 10.42 -14.44
N LEU A 278 -16.01 11.09 -15.27
CA LEU A 278 -16.49 11.85 -16.42
C LEU A 278 -17.19 10.96 -17.46
N ASN A 279 -16.62 9.80 -17.79
CA ASN A 279 -17.21 8.84 -18.75
C ASN A 279 -18.56 8.29 -18.27
N ASN A 280 -18.80 8.27 -16.95
CA ASN A 280 -20.07 7.88 -16.35
C ASN A 280 -21.01 9.07 -16.07
N GLY A 281 -20.71 10.25 -16.61
CA GLY A 281 -21.58 11.44 -16.54
C GLY A 281 -21.55 12.19 -15.21
N VAL A 282 -20.55 11.96 -14.35
CA VAL A 282 -20.40 12.70 -13.09
C VAL A 282 -19.92 14.13 -13.39
N PRO A 283 -20.55 15.18 -12.81
CA PRO A 283 -20.14 16.56 -13.02
C PRO A 283 -18.65 16.81 -12.74
N ILE A 284 -17.97 17.55 -13.61
CA ILE A 284 -16.50 17.72 -13.59
C ILE A 284 -15.95 18.20 -12.24
N LEU A 285 -16.62 19.15 -11.58
CA LEU A 285 -16.19 19.65 -10.27
C LEU A 285 -16.16 18.54 -9.22
N ARG A 286 -17.22 17.73 -9.17
CA ARG A 286 -17.30 16.60 -8.25
C ARG A 286 -16.27 15.52 -8.59
N SER A 287 -16.05 15.28 -9.88
CA SER A 287 -15.06 14.33 -10.36
C SER A 287 -13.62 14.76 -10.01
N LEU A 288 -13.32 16.06 -10.05
CA LEU A 288 -12.04 16.64 -9.66
C LEU A 288 -11.78 16.52 -8.16
N GLU A 289 -12.79 16.79 -7.31
CA GLU A 289 -12.69 16.58 -5.86
C GLU A 289 -12.33 15.12 -5.52
N ILE A 290 -13.06 14.17 -6.09
CA ILE A 290 -12.88 12.74 -5.82
C ILE A 290 -11.52 12.24 -6.36
N SER A 291 -11.13 12.66 -7.56
CA SER A 291 -9.84 12.27 -8.16
C SER A 291 -8.64 12.88 -7.43
N GLY A 292 -8.78 14.08 -6.87
CA GLY A 292 -7.81 14.71 -5.98
C GLY A 292 -7.50 13.87 -4.74
N GLU A 293 -8.55 13.43 -4.04
CA GLU A 293 -8.42 12.54 -2.87
C GLU A 293 -7.76 11.20 -3.22
N ALA A 294 -8.05 10.66 -4.41
CA ALA A 294 -7.56 9.35 -4.81
C ALA A 294 -6.04 9.30 -5.06
N THR A 295 -5.41 10.43 -5.41
CA THR A 295 -3.97 10.49 -5.76
C THR A 295 -3.02 9.99 -4.66
N ALA A 296 -3.47 9.98 -3.40
CA ALA A 296 -2.68 9.62 -2.22
C ALA A 296 -1.34 10.39 -2.10
N ASN A 297 -1.27 11.57 -2.72
CA ASN A 297 -0.12 12.47 -2.66
C ASN A 297 -0.62 13.87 -2.33
N ARG A 298 -0.22 14.38 -1.16
CA ARG A 298 -0.67 15.69 -0.66
C ARG A 298 -0.32 16.85 -1.58
N VAL A 299 0.82 16.78 -2.28
CA VAL A 299 1.26 17.82 -3.20
C VAL A 299 0.37 17.85 -4.44
N LEU A 300 0.06 16.68 -5.01
CA LEU A 300 -0.87 16.59 -6.15
C LEU A 300 -2.29 16.98 -5.75
N ALA A 301 -2.76 16.51 -4.59
CA ALA A 301 -4.10 16.84 -4.11
C ALA A 301 -4.30 18.36 -4.00
N GLY A 302 -3.31 19.10 -3.48
CA GLY A 302 -3.35 20.56 -3.43
C GLY A 302 -3.34 21.23 -4.82
N ALA A 303 -2.59 20.68 -5.79
CA ALA A 303 -2.60 21.19 -7.16
C ALA A 303 -3.95 20.95 -7.86
N ILE A 304 -4.54 19.78 -7.65
CA ILE A 304 -5.86 19.42 -8.21
C ILE A 304 -6.96 20.27 -7.58
N GLN A 305 -6.86 20.57 -6.28
CA GLN A 305 -7.81 21.47 -5.61
C GLN A 305 -7.79 22.87 -6.25
N LYS A 306 -6.59 23.45 -6.49
CA LYS A 306 -6.46 24.71 -7.22
C LYS A 306 -7.05 24.63 -8.63
N ALA A 307 -6.78 23.53 -9.34
CA ALA A 307 -7.35 23.29 -10.66
C ALA A 307 -8.90 23.23 -10.63
N THR A 308 -9.47 22.69 -9.55
CA THR A 308 -10.92 22.63 -9.31
C THR A 308 -11.51 24.03 -9.08
N GLU A 309 -10.81 24.88 -8.35
CA GLU A 309 -11.17 26.29 -8.14
C GLU A 309 -11.16 27.07 -9.46
N ASN A 310 -10.14 26.87 -10.30
CA ASN A 310 -10.04 27.50 -11.64
C ASN A 310 -11.18 27.07 -12.57
N ILE A 311 -11.51 25.76 -12.62
CA ILE A 311 -12.65 25.28 -13.42
C ILE A 311 -13.97 25.87 -12.93
N SER A 312 -14.11 26.05 -11.61
CA SER A 312 -15.29 26.71 -11.03
C SER A 312 -15.43 28.18 -11.46
N ALA A 313 -14.31 28.83 -11.80
CA ALA A 313 -14.25 30.18 -12.33
C ALA A 313 -14.36 30.25 -13.87
N GLY A 314 -14.48 29.11 -14.56
CA GLY A 314 -14.55 29.02 -16.02
C GLY A 314 -13.18 29.08 -16.73
N GLU A 315 -12.10 28.86 -15.99
CA GLU A 315 -10.74 28.79 -16.55
C GLU A 315 -10.33 27.34 -16.90
N PRO A 316 -9.37 27.14 -17.83
CA PRO A 316 -8.95 25.81 -18.26
C PRO A 316 -8.26 24.97 -17.16
N LEU A 317 -8.44 23.65 -17.20
CA LEU A 317 -7.86 22.69 -16.27
C LEU A 317 -6.35 22.55 -16.45
N ALA A 318 -5.87 22.59 -17.70
CA ALA A 318 -4.48 22.28 -18.01
C ALA A 318 -3.47 23.27 -17.40
N GLY A 319 -3.82 24.56 -17.34
CA GLY A 319 -2.94 25.62 -16.83
C GLY A 319 -2.48 25.38 -15.38
N PRO A 320 -3.41 25.26 -14.41
CA PRO A 320 -3.08 24.98 -13.01
C PRO A 320 -2.31 23.67 -12.80
N LEU A 321 -2.63 22.62 -13.56
CA LEU A 321 -1.93 21.34 -13.49
C LEU A 321 -0.48 21.47 -13.99
N GLY A 322 -0.24 22.27 -15.05
CA GLY A 322 1.11 22.57 -15.54
C GLY A 322 1.91 23.45 -14.57
N ALA A 323 1.27 24.45 -13.97
CA ALA A 323 1.92 25.40 -13.05
C ALA A 323 2.52 24.75 -11.80
N CYS A 324 1.99 23.60 -11.36
CA CYS A 324 2.55 22.90 -10.21
C CYS A 324 3.87 22.16 -10.48
N GLY A 325 4.27 21.99 -11.76
CA GLY A 325 5.54 21.38 -12.16
C GLY A 325 5.67 19.87 -11.92
N HIS A 326 4.61 19.21 -11.43
CA HIS A 326 4.62 17.78 -11.11
C HIS A 326 3.91 16.91 -12.16
N PHE A 327 3.06 17.49 -13.01
CA PHE A 327 2.49 16.80 -14.15
C PHE A 327 3.51 16.80 -15.30
N PRO A 328 3.76 15.66 -15.96
CA PRO A 328 4.62 15.63 -17.14
C PRO A 328 4.07 16.56 -18.23
N PRO A 329 4.91 17.32 -18.95
CA PRO A 329 4.44 18.27 -19.98
C PRO A 329 3.53 17.63 -21.02
N THR A 330 3.86 16.41 -21.45
CA THR A 330 3.03 15.63 -22.40
C THR A 330 1.63 15.34 -21.86
N VAL A 331 1.47 15.14 -20.54
CA VAL A 331 0.17 14.91 -19.91
C VAL A 331 -0.65 16.19 -19.90
N VAL A 332 -0.03 17.31 -19.53
CA VAL A 332 -0.68 18.63 -19.53
C VAL A 332 -1.17 18.99 -20.93
N GLU A 333 -0.35 18.75 -21.95
CA GLU A 333 -0.70 19.02 -23.34
C GLU A 333 -1.85 18.14 -23.84
N MET A 334 -1.82 16.83 -23.55
CA MET A 334 -2.95 15.94 -23.89
C MET A 334 -4.25 16.35 -23.19
N ILE A 335 -4.19 16.81 -21.94
CA ILE A 335 -5.36 17.34 -21.21
C ILE A 335 -5.86 18.62 -21.88
N SER A 336 -4.97 19.54 -22.26
CA SER A 336 -5.34 20.78 -22.95
C SER A 336 -6.09 20.50 -24.27
N VAL A 337 -5.56 19.59 -25.09
CA VAL A 337 -6.18 19.22 -26.37
C VAL A 337 -7.53 18.51 -26.16
N ALA A 338 -7.62 17.66 -25.14
CA ALA A 338 -8.85 16.97 -24.79
C ALA A 338 -9.92 17.91 -24.23
N GLU A 339 -9.52 18.95 -23.49
CA GLU A 339 -10.41 19.99 -22.98
C GLU A 339 -10.98 20.82 -24.14
N GLU A 340 -10.16 21.23 -25.10
CA GLU A 340 -10.60 21.95 -26.30
C GLU A 340 -11.51 21.11 -27.20
N SER A 341 -11.24 19.80 -27.27
CA SER A 341 -12.01 18.86 -28.08
C SER A 341 -13.23 18.28 -27.36
N ASN A 342 -13.43 18.62 -26.08
CA ASN A 342 -14.46 18.06 -25.20
C ASN A 342 -14.46 16.51 -25.17
N THR A 343 -13.27 15.92 -25.02
CA THR A 343 -13.02 14.46 -24.98
C THR A 343 -12.20 14.03 -23.76
N LEU A 344 -12.26 14.79 -22.67
CA LEU A 344 -11.48 14.54 -21.45
C LEU A 344 -11.72 13.13 -20.90
N GLU A 345 -12.95 12.64 -20.93
CA GLU A 345 -13.36 11.34 -20.41
C GLU A 345 -12.60 10.17 -21.02
N THR A 346 -12.30 10.21 -22.32
CA THR A 346 -11.59 9.14 -23.03
C THR A 346 -10.08 9.33 -22.95
N VAL A 347 -9.60 10.56 -23.21
CA VAL A 347 -8.17 10.85 -23.24
C VAL A 347 -7.53 10.64 -21.86
N LEU A 348 -8.22 10.96 -20.76
CA LEU A 348 -7.70 10.72 -19.42
C LEU A 348 -7.48 9.22 -19.12
N LEU A 349 -8.34 8.35 -19.64
CA LEU A 349 -8.17 6.89 -19.51
C LEU A 349 -6.97 6.40 -20.31
N ASP A 350 -6.78 6.91 -21.53
CA ASP A 350 -5.61 6.60 -22.38
C ASP A 350 -4.30 7.08 -21.77
N ILE A 351 -4.30 8.28 -21.16
CA ILE A 351 -3.18 8.82 -20.40
C ILE A 351 -2.84 7.86 -19.25
N ALA A 352 -3.84 7.46 -18.46
CA ALA A 352 -3.64 6.56 -17.33
C ALA A 352 -3.01 5.22 -17.77
N ASP A 353 -3.58 4.58 -18.80
CA ASP A 353 -3.07 3.32 -19.37
C ASP A 353 -1.62 3.47 -19.88
N SER A 354 -1.33 4.55 -20.61
CA SER A 354 0.00 4.83 -21.16
C SER A 354 1.03 5.05 -20.05
N MET A 355 0.68 5.83 -19.03
CA MET A 355 1.55 6.11 -17.89
C MET A 355 1.81 4.85 -17.05
N GLU A 356 0.78 4.06 -16.77
CA GLU A 356 0.93 2.77 -16.08
C GLU A 356 1.87 1.85 -16.86
N ARG A 357 1.65 1.64 -18.16
CA ARG A 357 2.52 0.82 -19.02
C ARG A 357 3.95 1.34 -19.13
N ARG A 358 4.16 2.66 -19.13
CA ARG A 358 5.52 3.25 -19.14
C ARG A 358 6.22 3.05 -17.80
N THR A 359 5.52 3.35 -16.71
CA THR A 359 6.01 3.16 -15.33
C THR A 359 6.39 1.70 -15.11
N TRP A 360 5.60 0.79 -15.69
CA TRP A 360 5.85 -0.64 -15.65
C TRP A 360 7.16 -1.05 -16.29
N ARG A 361 7.40 -0.62 -17.53
CA ARG A 361 8.63 -0.91 -18.25
C ARG A 361 9.85 -0.33 -17.52
N GLN A 362 9.73 0.86 -16.95
CA GLN A 362 10.81 1.47 -16.18
C GLN A 362 11.15 0.66 -14.93
N LEU A 363 10.14 0.19 -14.20
CA LEU A 363 10.34 -0.62 -13.00
C LEU A 363 10.96 -1.97 -13.34
N ASP A 364 10.47 -2.66 -14.37
CA ASP A 364 11.02 -3.94 -14.83
C ASP A 364 12.49 -3.81 -15.26
N LEU A 365 12.83 -2.78 -16.04
CA LEU A 365 14.22 -2.48 -16.40
C LEU A 365 15.08 -2.19 -15.17
N ALA A 366 14.59 -1.39 -14.22
CA ALA A 366 15.33 -1.08 -13.00
C ALA A 366 15.61 -2.33 -12.15
N VAL A 367 14.65 -3.25 -12.05
CA VAL A 367 14.83 -4.52 -11.32
C VAL A 367 15.79 -5.46 -12.06
N ARG A 368 15.69 -5.56 -13.39
CA ARG A 368 16.58 -6.40 -14.20
C ARG A 368 18.03 -5.93 -14.18
N LEU A 369 18.28 -4.61 -14.10
CA LEU A 369 19.63 -4.06 -13.96
C LEU A 369 20.25 -4.33 -12.59
N LEU A 370 19.43 -4.64 -11.58
CA LEU A 370 19.90 -4.91 -10.23
C LEU A 370 20.74 -6.20 -10.17
N GLU A 371 20.38 -7.22 -10.95
CA GLU A 371 21.13 -8.49 -11.04
C GLU A 371 22.58 -8.33 -11.52
N PRO A 372 22.87 -7.76 -12.71
CA PRO A 372 24.26 -7.60 -13.16
C PRO A 372 25.06 -6.68 -12.24
N ILE A 373 24.44 -5.65 -11.66
CA ILE A 373 25.11 -4.78 -10.67
C ILE A 373 25.51 -5.59 -9.43
N LEU A 374 24.61 -6.43 -8.90
CA LEU A 374 24.91 -7.30 -7.76
C LEU A 374 26.02 -8.30 -8.07
N LEU A 375 25.99 -8.93 -9.25
CA LEU A 375 27.02 -9.88 -9.68
C LEU A 375 28.39 -9.21 -9.81
N VAL A 376 28.45 -8.03 -10.45
CA VAL A 376 29.70 -7.26 -10.56
C VAL A 376 30.20 -6.85 -9.18
N MET A 377 29.31 -6.37 -8.30
CA MET A 377 29.68 -6.00 -6.93
C MET A 377 30.26 -7.18 -6.15
N LEU A 378 29.59 -8.34 -6.18
CA LEU A 378 30.05 -9.58 -5.55
C LEU A 378 31.39 -10.03 -6.10
N ALA A 379 31.53 -10.05 -7.43
CA ALA A 379 32.78 -10.39 -8.10
C ALA A 379 33.91 -9.43 -7.70
N SER A 380 33.65 -8.12 -7.63
CA SER A 380 34.62 -7.13 -7.18
C SER A 380 35.04 -7.35 -5.72
N VAL A 381 34.10 -7.66 -4.83
CA VAL A 381 34.41 -7.96 -3.42
C VAL A 381 35.28 -9.21 -3.30
N VAL A 382 34.93 -10.28 -4.01
CA VAL A 382 35.71 -11.52 -4.03
C VAL A 382 37.10 -11.29 -4.63
N LEU A 383 37.19 -10.51 -5.72
CA LEU A 383 38.46 -10.16 -6.34
C LEU A 383 39.37 -9.40 -5.38
N VAL A 384 38.84 -8.38 -4.69
CA VAL A 384 39.58 -7.63 -3.66
C VAL A 384 40.09 -8.56 -2.56
N LEU A 385 39.26 -9.50 -2.11
CA LEU A 385 39.62 -10.53 -1.13
C LEU A 385 40.81 -11.37 -1.61
N VAL A 386 40.73 -11.89 -2.84
CA VAL A 386 41.79 -12.73 -3.42
C VAL A 386 43.09 -11.94 -3.59
N VAL A 387 43.03 -10.72 -4.13
CA VAL A 387 44.20 -9.86 -4.33
C VAL A 387 44.85 -9.49 -3.00
N ALA A 388 44.04 -9.14 -1.99
CA ALA A 388 44.52 -8.82 -0.65
C ALA A 388 45.29 -9.97 0.01
N LEU A 389 44.91 -11.22 -0.27
CA LEU A 389 45.59 -12.41 0.26
C LEU A 389 46.81 -12.83 -0.57
N LEU A 390 46.77 -12.68 -1.89
CA LEU A 390 47.87 -13.10 -2.77
C LEU A 390 49.06 -12.13 -2.79
N LEU A 391 48.83 -10.81 -2.71
CA LEU A 391 49.90 -9.81 -2.72
C LEU A 391 51.01 -10.06 -1.66
N PRO A 392 50.70 -10.26 -0.36
CA PRO A 392 51.72 -10.57 0.63
C PRO A 392 52.41 -11.91 0.38
N MET A 393 51.71 -12.90 -0.19
CA MET A 393 52.34 -14.18 -0.56
C MET A 393 53.43 -13.99 -1.63
N PHE A 394 53.18 -13.17 -2.66
CA PHE A 394 54.20 -12.85 -3.67
C PHE A 394 55.40 -12.11 -3.08
N LYS A 395 55.18 -11.18 -2.15
CA LYS A 395 56.28 -10.49 -1.45
C LYS A 395 57.14 -11.47 -0.64
N MET A 396 56.53 -12.43 0.06
CA MET A 396 57.28 -13.46 0.78
C MET A 396 58.10 -14.35 -0.15
N SER A 397 57.58 -14.70 -1.33
CA SER A 397 58.33 -15.52 -2.29
C SER A 397 59.50 -14.81 -2.95
N MET A 398 59.49 -13.46 -3.00
CA MET A 398 60.59 -12.67 -3.58
C MET A 398 61.65 -12.24 -2.54
N THR A 399 61.36 -12.38 -1.24
CA THR A 399 62.26 -12.05 -0.13
C THR A 399 62.93 -13.26 0.52
N LEU A 400 62.54 -14.47 0.09
CA LEU A 400 63.30 -15.72 0.22
C LEU A 400 64.24 -15.85 -0.98
#